data_AF-A0A9Q5HV48-F1
#
_entry.id   AF-A0A9Q5HV48-F1
#
_cell.length_a   1.000
_cell.length_b   1.000
_cell.length_c   1.000
_cell.angle_alpha   90.00
_cell.angle_beta   90.00
_cell.angle_gamma   90.00
#
_symmetry.space_group_name_H-M   'P 1'
#
loop_
_entity.id
_entity.type
_entity.pdbx_description
1 polymer ?
#
loop_
_entity_poly.entity_id
_entity_poly.type
_entity_poly.pdbx_seq_one_letter_code
_entity_poly.pdbx_strand_id
1 'polypeptide(L)'
;MDLAPPYCSSETTSVRQEDDQCTEPLSTPTPKSRHRHYSSPETPRPRKHPVSQKQSREDETVQYGFTLSYLRRVPVLAEMARAVVRAESKRREKEKIKREERKGSQSTQASNFLPKSLARSEPVVELRPKLVSVNTKRLFQKTIRDLYKDGSIIIWHGPARPYEHAVYANDESIGGSPGLWKTNTRTDAQSSPAGTITSSSVCNNSTQDDIDYALSEPDENEESYLPVTPRTTAPFVMRALRNLTGQENTSRKSSRKHRPPTVEELTLYLRKSDAQWDNLGSWDVQTALEWLQSDDQVFKAGDGRWAICS
;
A
#
# COMPACT_ATOMS: atom_id res chain seq x y z
N MET A 1 43.52 25.34 -0.29
CA MET A 1 42.90 25.49 1.04
C MET A 1 41.92 24.32 1.18
N ASP A 2 42.48 23.15 1.48
CA ASP A 2 41.75 21.89 1.63
C ASP A 2 41.19 21.81 3.06
N LEU A 3 39.90 21.55 3.19
CA LEU A 3 39.27 21.18 4.46
C LEU A 3 38.44 19.93 4.24
N ALA A 4 39.05 18.79 4.58
CA ALA A 4 38.37 17.51 4.73
C ALA A 4 37.71 17.44 6.14
N PRO A 5 36.50 16.89 6.27
CA PRO A 5 35.90 16.62 7.58
C PRO A 5 36.40 15.30 8.19
N PRO A 6 36.46 15.19 9.53
CA PRO A 6 36.94 13.99 10.21
C PRO A 6 35.87 12.88 10.26
N TYR A 7 36.34 11.66 10.06
CA TYR A 7 35.63 10.40 10.29
C TYR A 7 35.27 10.26 11.79
N CYS A 8 34.00 9.94 12.07
CA CYS A 8 33.57 9.51 13.40
C CYS A 8 33.29 8.00 13.34
N SER A 9 34.13 7.22 14.02
CA SER A 9 33.97 5.79 14.24
C SER A 9 33.34 5.57 15.62
N SER A 10 32.29 4.75 15.70
CA SER A 10 31.76 4.20 16.95
C SER A 10 31.34 2.76 16.65
N GLU A 11 32.24 1.81 16.90
CA GLU A 11 32.32 0.99 18.13
C GLU A 11 31.12 0.06 18.34
N THR A 12 31.35 -1.17 17.89
CA THR A 12 30.60 -2.39 18.20
C THR A 12 30.86 -2.81 19.64
N THR A 13 29.87 -2.67 20.51
CA THR A 13 29.86 -3.29 21.84
C THR A 13 29.13 -4.64 21.77
N SER A 14 29.93 -5.69 21.75
CA SER A 14 29.53 -7.07 22.01
C SER A 14 29.32 -7.26 23.51
N VAL A 15 28.08 -7.52 23.94
CA VAL A 15 27.80 -8.08 25.27
C VAL A 15 27.15 -9.45 25.11
N ARG A 16 27.82 -10.39 25.76
CA ARG A 16 27.57 -11.81 25.89
C ARG A 16 27.14 -11.99 27.36
N GLN A 17 25.94 -12.48 27.63
CA GLN A 17 25.51 -12.92 28.97
C GLN A 17 24.30 -13.83 28.78
N GLU A 18 24.52 -15.14 28.76
CA GLU A 18 24.55 -16.08 29.90
C GLU A 18 23.16 -16.42 30.42
N ASP A 19 23.01 -17.73 30.54
CA ASP A 19 21.85 -18.51 30.91
C ASP A 19 21.27 -18.10 32.27
N ASP A 20 19.95 -17.92 32.33
CA ASP A 20 19.23 -18.01 33.61
C ASP A 20 17.96 -18.85 33.44
N GLN A 21 18.07 -20.07 33.98
CA GLN A 21 16.97 -20.99 34.25
C GLN A 21 16.10 -20.40 35.36
N CYS A 22 14.80 -20.23 35.12
CA CYS A 22 13.85 -19.99 36.20
C CYS A 22 12.57 -20.84 36.01
N THR A 23 12.64 -22.04 36.60
CA THR A 23 11.61 -22.67 37.44
C THR A 23 10.13 -22.44 37.10
N GLU A 24 9.49 -23.52 36.65
CA GLU A 24 8.05 -23.75 36.72
C GLU A 24 7.50 -23.63 38.14
N PRO A 25 6.35 -22.95 38.34
CA PRO A 25 5.45 -23.23 39.44
C PRO A 25 4.31 -24.16 39.02
N LEU A 26 4.27 -25.36 39.63
CA LEU A 26 3.16 -26.29 39.60
C LEU A 26 1.84 -25.58 39.96
N SER A 27 0.91 -25.55 39.01
CA SER A 27 -0.47 -25.13 39.25
C SER A 27 -1.33 -26.31 39.71
N THR A 28 -1.80 -26.21 40.95
CA THR A 28 -2.70 -27.13 41.64
C THR A 28 -4.09 -27.15 40.98
N PRO A 29 -4.64 -28.32 40.61
CA PRO A 29 -6.01 -28.39 40.09
C PRO A 29 -7.04 -28.33 41.23
N THR A 30 -7.86 -27.28 41.25
CA THR A 30 -9.03 -27.19 42.13
C THR A 30 -10.24 -27.89 41.50
N PRO A 31 -11.00 -28.70 42.26
CA PRO A 31 -12.14 -29.46 41.74
C PRO A 31 -13.32 -28.55 41.41
N LYS A 32 -13.78 -28.61 40.14
CA LYS A 32 -14.99 -27.93 39.67
C LYS A 32 -16.24 -28.56 40.29
N SER A 33 -16.94 -27.76 41.08
CA SER A 33 -18.26 -28.04 41.65
C SER A 33 -19.29 -28.32 40.54
N ARG A 34 -19.93 -29.49 40.63
CA ARG A 34 -21.08 -29.90 39.80
C ARG A 34 -22.33 -29.19 40.31
N HIS A 35 -22.72 -28.09 39.68
CA HIS A 35 -24.11 -27.61 39.77
C HIS A 35 -24.93 -28.22 38.63
N ARG A 36 -25.69 -29.28 38.96
CA ARG A 36 -26.86 -29.72 38.19
C ARG A 36 -27.89 -28.61 38.23
N HIS A 37 -28.06 -27.89 37.13
CA HIS A 37 -29.27 -27.11 36.91
C HIS A 37 -30.33 -28.01 36.27
N TYR A 38 -31.42 -28.20 37.02
CA TYR A 38 -32.69 -28.72 36.54
C TYR A 38 -33.16 -27.89 35.35
N SER A 39 -33.24 -28.53 34.18
CA SER A 39 -33.94 -28.03 33.01
C SER A 39 -35.45 -28.03 33.28
N SER A 40 -36.03 -26.85 33.48
CA SER A 40 -37.48 -26.68 33.42
C SER A 40 -37.90 -26.57 31.94
N PRO A 41 -39.00 -27.20 31.50
CA PRO A 41 -39.49 -27.10 30.13
C PRO A 41 -40.13 -25.72 29.93
N GLU A 42 -39.29 -24.72 29.67
CA GLU A 42 -39.74 -23.37 29.33
C GLU A 42 -40.16 -23.34 27.85
N THR A 43 -41.43 -23.00 27.65
CA THR A 43 -42.06 -22.85 26.33
C THR A 43 -41.28 -21.87 25.44
N PRO A 44 -41.16 -22.14 24.14
CA PRO A 44 -40.39 -21.29 23.23
C PRO A 44 -41.00 -19.90 23.16
N ARG A 45 -40.40 -18.93 23.87
CA ARG A 45 -40.73 -17.52 23.70
C ARG A 45 -40.40 -17.12 22.25
N PRO A 46 -41.34 -16.50 21.51
CA PRO A 46 -41.07 -15.98 20.19
C PRO A 46 -39.94 -14.96 20.30
N ARG A 47 -38.77 -15.31 19.73
CA ARG A 47 -37.63 -14.40 19.63
C ARG A 47 -38.10 -13.25 18.74
N LYS A 48 -38.32 -12.09 19.35
CA LYS A 48 -38.37 -10.82 18.61
C LYS A 48 -37.04 -10.75 17.88
N HIS A 49 -37.06 -11.00 16.57
CA HIS A 49 -35.91 -10.77 15.73
C HIS A 49 -35.41 -9.36 16.04
N PRO A 50 -34.10 -9.17 16.32
CA PRO A 50 -33.58 -7.83 16.49
C PRO A 50 -34.00 -7.08 15.25
N VAL A 51 -34.83 -6.06 15.45
CA VAL A 51 -35.22 -5.11 14.42
C VAL A 51 -33.89 -4.59 13.92
N SER A 52 -33.48 -5.07 12.75
CA SER A 52 -32.31 -4.58 12.05
C SER A 52 -32.59 -3.10 11.90
N GLN A 53 -31.97 -2.30 12.78
CA GLN A 53 -32.08 -0.85 12.75
C GLN A 53 -31.59 -0.48 11.36
N LYS A 54 -32.54 -0.22 10.47
CA LYS A 54 -32.33 0.55 9.26
C LYS A 54 -31.89 1.93 9.73
N GLN A 55 -30.63 2.05 10.15
CA GLN A 55 -29.93 3.31 10.17
C GLN A 55 -30.18 3.89 8.78
N SER A 56 -30.86 5.03 8.75
CA SER A 56 -31.07 5.84 7.56
C SER A 56 -29.71 5.98 6.90
N ARG A 57 -29.48 5.18 5.85
CA ARG A 57 -28.36 5.32 4.93
C ARG A 57 -28.58 6.64 4.22
N GLU A 58 -28.19 7.73 4.88
CA GLU A 58 -27.65 8.88 4.15
C GLU A 58 -26.63 8.31 3.16
N ASP A 59 -26.62 8.82 1.92
CA ASP A 59 -25.91 8.30 0.75
C ASP A 59 -24.39 8.16 0.96
N GLU A 60 -23.97 7.23 1.84
CA GLU A 60 -22.60 6.82 2.03
C GLU A 60 -22.20 6.19 0.70
N THR A 61 -21.44 6.95 -0.08
CA THR A 61 -20.84 6.50 -1.34
C THR A 61 -20.17 5.16 -1.07
N VAL A 62 -20.74 4.08 -1.63
CA VAL A 62 -20.25 2.73 -1.38
C VAL A 62 -18.77 2.70 -1.71
N GLN A 63 -17.96 2.44 -0.70
CA GLN A 63 -16.53 2.51 -0.83
C GLN A 63 -15.99 1.17 -1.28
N TYR A 64 -15.36 1.18 -2.45
CA TYR A 64 -14.81 -0.02 -3.08
C TYR A 64 -13.30 -0.09 -2.88
N GLY A 65 -12.83 -1.22 -2.37
CA GLY A 65 -11.40 -1.54 -2.29
C GLY A 65 -10.85 -2.00 -3.64
N PHE A 66 -9.54 -1.88 -3.81
CA PHE A 66 -8.82 -2.34 -5.00
C PHE A 66 -8.10 -3.66 -4.70
N THR A 67 -8.27 -4.66 -5.56
CA THR A 67 -7.54 -5.93 -5.45
C THR A 67 -6.24 -5.89 -6.25
N LEU A 68 -5.31 -6.81 -5.97
CA LEU A 68 -4.06 -6.93 -6.75
C LEU A 68 -4.35 -7.23 -8.23
N SER A 69 -5.35 -8.05 -8.51
CA SER A 69 -5.77 -8.37 -9.88
C SER A 69 -6.41 -7.16 -10.58
N TYR A 70 -7.16 -6.30 -9.87
CA TYR A 70 -7.64 -5.02 -10.40
C TYR A 70 -6.46 -4.12 -10.80
N LEU A 71 -5.47 -3.93 -9.91
CA LEU A 71 -4.33 -3.05 -10.15
C LEU A 71 -3.50 -3.47 -11.38
N ARG A 72 -3.41 -4.76 -11.67
CA ARG A 72 -2.72 -5.29 -12.85
C ARG A 72 -3.48 -5.06 -14.16
N ARG A 73 -4.79 -4.82 -14.10
CA ARG A 73 -5.64 -4.53 -15.27
C ARG A 73 -5.64 -3.05 -15.64
N VAL A 74 -5.30 -2.16 -14.71
CA VAL A 74 -5.17 -0.72 -14.98
C VAL A 74 -4.03 -0.50 -15.97
N PRO A 75 -4.28 -0.10 -17.24
CA PRO A 75 -3.26 -0.11 -18.29
C PRO A 75 -2.04 0.76 -17.94
N VAL A 76 -2.30 1.96 -17.40
CA VAL A 76 -1.26 2.91 -16.98
C VAL A 76 -0.33 2.30 -15.93
N LEU A 77 -0.88 1.62 -14.91
CA LEU A 77 -0.07 0.96 -13.89
C LEU A 77 0.67 -0.26 -14.45
N ALA A 78 0.02 -1.03 -15.32
CA ALA A 78 0.62 -2.21 -15.95
C ALA A 78 1.82 -1.83 -16.84
N GLU A 79 1.70 -0.76 -17.63
CA GLU A 79 2.79 -0.22 -18.46
C GLU A 79 3.96 0.28 -17.63
N MET A 80 3.68 1.08 -16.61
CA MET A 80 4.71 1.58 -15.69
C MET A 80 5.43 0.42 -14.99
N ALA A 81 4.70 -0.57 -14.49
CA ALA A 81 5.29 -1.73 -13.84
C ALA A 81 6.16 -2.55 -14.81
N ARG A 82 5.72 -2.74 -16.07
CA ARG A 82 6.53 -3.38 -17.12
C ARG A 82 7.80 -2.60 -17.40
N ALA A 83 7.73 -1.27 -17.48
CA ALA A 83 8.89 -0.41 -17.70
C ALA A 83 9.90 -0.52 -16.55
N VAL A 84 9.44 -0.50 -15.30
CA VAL A 84 10.27 -0.68 -14.11
C VAL A 84 10.95 -2.05 -14.11
N VAL A 85 10.22 -3.13 -14.41
CA VAL A 85 10.78 -4.49 -14.46
C VAL A 85 11.85 -4.61 -15.55
N ARG A 86 11.61 -4.05 -16.75
CA ARG A 86 12.60 -4.06 -17.85
C ARG A 86 13.85 -3.25 -17.47
N ALA A 87 13.67 -2.06 -16.90
CA ALA A 87 14.78 -1.21 -16.46
C ALA A 87 15.61 -1.87 -15.35
N GLU A 88 14.95 -2.51 -14.38
CA GLU A 88 15.61 -3.22 -13.29
C GLU A 88 16.37 -4.46 -13.78
N SER A 89 15.78 -5.25 -14.67
CA SER A 89 16.45 -6.39 -15.31
C SER A 89 17.71 -5.95 -16.06
N LYS A 90 17.61 -4.88 -16.86
CA LYS A 90 18.73 -4.29 -17.59
C LYS A 90 19.81 -3.74 -16.64
N ARG A 91 19.41 -3.13 -15.51
CA ARG A 91 20.35 -2.65 -14.48
C ARG A 91 21.12 -3.80 -13.85
N ARG A 92 20.43 -4.90 -13.48
CA ARG A 92 21.06 -6.09 -12.90
C ARG A 92 22.02 -6.78 -13.86
N GLU A 93 21.68 -6.85 -15.14
CA GLU A 93 22.55 -7.42 -16.17
C GLU A 93 23.84 -6.60 -16.31
N LYS A 94 23.74 -5.27 -16.41
CA LYS A 94 24.91 -4.38 -16.42
C LYS A 94 25.78 -4.52 -15.18
N GLU A 95 25.18 -4.67 -14.00
CA GLU A 95 25.92 -4.87 -12.76
C GLU A 95 26.65 -6.22 -12.73
N LYS A 96 26.04 -7.29 -13.27
CA LYS A 96 26.70 -8.60 -13.40
C LYS A 96 27.91 -8.53 -14.33
N ILE A 97 27.75 -7.94 -15.52
CA ILE A 97 28.85 -7.75 -16.48
C ILE A 97 30.00 -6.98 -15.82
N LYS A 98 29.70 -5.84 -15.18
CA LYS A 98 30.72 -5.04 -14.47
C LYS A 98 31.39 -5.79 -13.31
N ARG A 99 30.67 -6.67 -12.62
CA ARG A 99 31.22 -7.50 -11.53
C ARG A 99 32.12 -8.61 -12.08
N GLU A 100 31.82 -9.18 -13.24
CA GLU A 100 32.64 -10.19 -13.92
C GLU A 100 33.93 -9.59 -14.49
N GLU A 101 33.85 -8.40 -15.12
CA GLU A 101 35.02 -7.65 -15.57
C GLU A 101 36.00 -7.38 -14.43
N ARG A 102 35.50 -6.93 -13.27
CA ARG A 102 36.33 -6.68 -12.07
C ARG A 102 36.98 -7.95 -11.52
N LYS A 103 36.31 -9.10 -11.62
CA LYS A 103 36.87 -10.40 -11.18
C LYS A 103 37.92 -10.92 -12.17
N GLY A 104 37.72 -10.73 -13.47
CA GLY A 104 38.66 -11.17 -14.50
C GLY A 104 39.99 -10.41 -14.48
N SER A 105 39.96 -9.09 -14.22
CA SER A 105 41.16 -8.25 -14.20
C SER A 105 42.11 -8.53 -13.03
N GLN A 106 41.67 -9.19 -11.96
CA GLN A 106 42.55 -9.55 -10.84
C GLN A 106 43.27 -10.90 -11.02
N SER A 107 42.86 -11.71 -12.00
CA SER A 107 43.36 -13.09 -12.15
C SER A 107 44.41 -13.28 -13.26
N THR A 108 44.84 -12.22 -13.96
CA THR A 108 45.77 -12.35 -15.11
C THR A 108 46.96 -11.39 -15.03
N GLN A 109 47.84 -11.64 -14.06
CA GLN A 109 49.27 -11.55 -14.36
C GLN A 109 49.74 -12.96 -14.73
N ALA A 110 50.45 -13.09 -15.85
CA ALA A 110 51.04 -14.31 -16.41
C ALA A 110 50.15 -15.21 -17.30
N SER A 111 49.93 -14.78 -18.55
CA SER A 111 50.53 -15.47 -19.70
C SER A 111 50.01 -14.88 -21.03
N ASN A 112 50.94 -14.57 -21.91
CA ASN A 112 50.71 -13.99 -23.22
C ASN A 112 50.05 -15.00 -24.16
N PHE A 113 48.75 -14.91 -24.41
CA PHE A 113 48.13 -15.62 -25.53
C PHE A 113 47.19 -14.72 -26.34
N LEU A 114 47.38 -14.79 -27.66
CA LEU A 114 46.81 -13.95 -28.72
C LEU A 114 45.27 -13.80 -28.65
N PRO A 115 44.73 -12.60 -28.99
CA PRO A 115 43.30 -12.38 -29.12
C PRO A 115 42.79 -12.95 -30.45
N LYS A 116 41.92 -13.97 -30.41
CA LYS A 116 41.30 -14.57 -31.61
C LYS A 116 39.77 -14.49 -31.53
N SER A 117 39.19 -13.71 -32.46
CA SER A 117 37.78 -13.63 -32.91
C SER A 117 36.70 -13.49 -31.82
N LEU A 118 36.03 -12.35 -31.60
CA LEU A 118 35.31 -11.47 -32.54
C LEU A 118 34.37 -12.23 -33.48
N ALA A 119 33.33 -12.87 -32.93
CA ALA A 119 32.02 -13.09 -33.56
C ALA A 119 31.17 -14.00 -32.66
N ARG A 120 30.57 -13.45 -31.60
CA ARG A 120 29.42 -14.10 -30.98
C ARG A 120 28.43 -13.02 -30.59
N SER A 121 27.72 -12.53 -31.62
CA SER A 121 26.41 -11.95 -31.45
C SER A 121 25.50 -13.05 -30.90
N GLU A 122 25.55 -13.26 -29.59
CA GLU A 122 24.48 -13.96 -28.89
C GLU A 122 23.20 -13.22 -29.24
N PRO A 123 22.17 -13.92 -29.77
CA PRO A 123 20.90 -13.29 -30.07
C PRO A 123 20.43 -12.62 -28.78
N VAL A 124 20.07 -11.33 -28.87
CA VAL A 124 19.41 -10.59 -27.80
C VAL A 124 18.29 -11.49 -27.31
N VAL A 125 18.50 -12.12 -26.14
CA VAL A 125 17.55 -13.08 -25.57
C VAL A 125 16.33 -12.24 -25.24
N GLU A 126 15.41 -12.20 -26.18
CA GLU A 126 14.11 -11.60 -26.04
C GLU A 126 13.52 -12.17 -24.76
N LEU A 127 13.48 -11.33 -23.72
CA LEU A 127 13.03 -11.72 -22.39
C LEU A 127 11.65 -12.33 -22.56
N ARG A 128 11.57 -13.67 -22.41
CA ARG A 128 10.33 -14.40 -22.68
C ARG A 128 9.18 -13.67 -21.97
N PRO A 129 8.10 -13.30 -22.68
CA PRO A 129 7.00 -12.51 -22.12
C PRO A 129 6.46 -13.01 -20.77
N LYS A 130 6.56 -14.32 -20.52
CA LYS A 130 6.19 -14.98 -19.25
C LYS A 130 7.02 -14.50 -18.04
N LEU A 131 8.31 -14.18 -18.20
CA LEU A 131 9.13 -13.71 -17.06
C LEU A 131 8.73 -12.28 -16.65
N VAL A 132 8.38 -11.43 -17.62
CA VAL A 132 8.00 -10.04 -17.36
C VAL A 132 6.71 -10.00 -16.53
N SER A 133 5.72 -10.85 -16.83
CA SER A 133 4.46 -10.86 -16.07
C SER A 133 4.62 -11.36 -14.63
N VAL A 134 5.44 -12.39 -14.41
CA VAL A 134 5.76 -12.90 -13.06
C VAL A 134 6.47 -11.82 -12.23
N ASN A 135 7.46 -11.17 -12.82
CA ASN A 135 8.19 -10.09 -12.15
C ASN A 135 7.30 -8.88 -11.88
N THR A 136 6.37 -8.57 -12.79
CA THR A 136 5.37 -7.50 -12.62
C THR A 136 4.43 -7.81 -11.45
N LYS A 137 3.90 -9.04 -11.35
CA LYS A 137 3.09 -9.47 -10.20
C LYS A 137 3.88 -9.33 -8.90
N ARG A 138 5.14 -9.78 -8.88
CA ARG A 138 6.01 -9.67 -7.70
C ARG A 138 6.27 -8.21 -7.31
N LEU A 139 6.43 -7.32 -8.28
CA LEU A 139 6.60 -5.89 -8.06
C LEU A 139 5.37 -5.28 -7.38
N PHE A 140 4.16 -5.54 -7.89
CA PHE A 140 2.93 -5.07 -7.26
C PHE A 140 2.76 -5.62 -5.84
N GLN A 141 2.95 -6.93 -5.64
CA GLN A 141 2.88 -7.54 -4.31
C GLN A 141 3.89 -6.96 -3.31
N LYS A 142 5.10 -6.62 -3.78
CA LYS A 142 6.09 -5.95 -2.94
C LYS A 142 5.61 -4.53 -2.59
N THR A 143 5.18 -3.77 -3.59
CA THR A 143 4.73 -2.39 -3.43
C THR A 143 3.54 -2.29 -2.48
N ILE A 144 2.55 -3.17 -2.60
CA ILE A 144 1.39 -3.23 -1.68
C ILE A 144 1.85 -3.49 -0.25
N ARG A 145 2.78 -4.44 -0.03
CA ARG A 145 3.33 -4.70 1.30
C ARG A 145 4.10 -3.52 1.87
N ASP A 146 4.87 -2.82 1.04
CA ASP A 146 5.60 -1.62 1.45
C ASP A 146 4.60 -0.51 1.82
N LEU A 147 3.61 -0.21 0.97
CA LEU A 147 2.54 0.77 1.24
C LEU A 147 1.71 0.46 2.49
N TYR A 148 1.43 -0.82 2.74
CA TYR A 148 0.69 -1.25 3.93
C TYR A 148 1.51 -1.01 5.21
N LYS A 149 2.80 -1.37 5.19
CA LYS A 149 3.71 -1.10 6.32
C LYS A 149 3.87 0.38 6.59
N ASP A 150 3.90 1.19 5.53
CA ASP A 150 3.99 2.64 5.62
C ASP A 150 2.68 3.29 6.08
N GLY A 151 1.58 2.51 6.19
CA GLY A 151 0.27 3.03 6.58
C GLY A 151 -0.45 3.82 5.49
N SER A 152 0.04 3.79 4.25
CA SER A 152 -0.57 4.51 3.11
C SER A 152 -1.81 3.81 2.54
N ILE A 153 -1.97 2.52 2.82
CA ILE A 153 -3.15 1.72 2.48
C ILE A 153 -3.54 0.85 3.66
N ILE A 154 -4.82 0.48 3.74
CA ILE A 154 -5.35 -0.50 4.71
C ILE A 154 -5.92 -1.72 3.98
N ILE A 155 -6.04 -2.84 4.71
CA ILE A 155 -6.79 -4.02 4.24
C ILE A 155 -8.27 -3.74 4.45
N TRP A 156 -9.06 -3.85 3.39
CA TRP A 156 -10.48 -3.52 3.36
C TRP A 156 -11.33 -4.77 3.31
N HIS A 157 -12.22 -4.94 4.29
CA HIS A 157 -13.16 -6.06 4.35
C HIS A 157 -14.51 -5.79 3.64
N GLY A 158 -14.66 -4.62 3.00
CA GLY A 158 -15.86 -4.28 2.24
C GLY A 158 -15.82 -4.78 0.79
N PRO A 159 -16.75 -4.33 -0.06
CA PRO A 159 -16.83 -4.80 -1.44
C PRO A 159 -15.58 -4.43 -2.24
N ALA A 160 -15.06 -5.41 -2.99
CA ALA A 160 -14.04 -5.19 -3.99
C ALA A 160 -14.60 -4.40 -5.18
N ARG A 161 -13.79 -3.53 -5.77
CA ARG A 161 -14.16 -2.80 -6.99
C ARG A 161 -14.36 -3.79 -8.14
N PRO A 162 -15.50 -3.75 -8.85
CA PRO A 162 -15.71 -4.60 -10.01
C PRO A 162 -14.66 -4.31 -11.09
N TYR A 163 -14.16 -5.37 -11.73
CA TYR A 163 -13.10 -5.26 -12.73
C TYR A 163 -13.57 -4.52 -14.00
N GLU A 164 -14.87 -4.53 -14.30
CA GLU A 164 -15.50 -3.84 -15.43
C GLU A 164 -15.10 -2.35 -15.45
N HIS A 165 -15.02 -1.72 -14.27
CA HIS A 165 -14.60 -0.32 -14.16
C HIS A 165 -13.17 -0.04 -14.65
N ALA A 166 -12.25 -1.03 -14.58
CA ALA A 166 -10.88 -0.82 -15.06
C ALA A 166 -10.80 -0.77 -16.60
N VAL A 167 -11.72 -1.46 -17.27
CA VAL A 167 -11.77 -1.54 -18.73
C VAL A 167 -12.38 -0.27 -19.30
N TYR A 168 -13.53 0.15 -18.76
CA TYR A 168 -14.26 1.32 -19.25
C TYR A 168 -13.63 2.68 -18.89
N ALA A 169 -12.74 2.73 -17.89
CA ALA A 169 -12.05 3.98 -17.52
C ALA A 169 -11.17 4.58 -18.65
N ASN A 170 -10.89 3.83 -19.72
CA ASN A 170 -10.14 4.32 -20.87
C ASN A 170 -11.03 4.63 -22.09
N ASP A 171 -12.31 4.25 -22.07
CA ASP A 171 -13.22 4.35 -23.23
C ASP A 171 -14.18 5.54 -23.15
N GLU A 172 -14.01 6.44 -22.18
CA GLU A 172 -14.67 7.76 -22.19
C GLU A 172 -14.01 8.71 -23.20
N SER A 173 -14.06 8.28 -24.46
CA SER A 173 -14.00 9.07 -25.69
C SER A 173 -15.27 9.92 -25.88
N ILE A 174 -15.89 10.39 -24.79
CA ILE A 174 -16.87 11.49 -24.82
C ILE A 174 -16.23 12.69 -24.12
N GLY A 175 -15.21 13.26 -24.77
CA GLY A 175 -14.94 14.70 -24.68
C GLY A 175 -13.94 15.21 -23.64
N GLY A 176 -13.22 14.37 -22.89
CA GLY A 176 -12.28 14.90 -21.89
C GLY A 176 -11.17 13.95 -21.50
N SER A 177 -10.18 13.74 -22.38
CA SER A 177 -8.95 13.01 -22.06
C SER A 177 -8.26 13.59 -20.81
N PRO A 178 -8.10 12.85 -19.69
CA PRO A 178 -7.09 13.18 -18.69
C PRO A 178 -5.74 12.70 -19.19
N GLY A 179 -5.30 13.27 -20.33
CA GLY A 179 -4.00 13.03 -20.95
C GLY A 179 -2.84 13.73 -20.22
N LEU A 180 -2.88 13.76 -18.89
CA LEU A 180 -1.92 14.51 -18.06
C LEU A 180 -0.51 13.90 -18.00
N TRP A 181 -0.30 12.72 -18.58
CA TRP A 181 1.01 12.04 -18.58
C TRP A 181 1.64 11.91 -19.96
N LYS A 182 0.97 12.37 -21.02
CA LYS A 182 1.63 12.58 -22.31
C LYS A 182 2.38 13.90 -22.22
N THR A 183 3.58 13.86 -21.64
CA THR A 183 4.54 14.95 -21.74
C THR A 183 4.85 15.22 -23.21
N ASN A 184 4.18 16.26 -23.71
CA ASN A 184 4.48 16.90 -24.98
C ASN A 184 5.87 17.54 -24.88
N THR A 185 6.91 16.83 -25.31
CA THR A 185 8.20 17.42 -25.69
C THR A 185 8.40 17.26 -27.19
N ARG A 186 7.55 17.90 -27.97
CA ARG A 186 7.91 18.42 -29.30
C ARG A 186 7.44 19.85 -29.39
N THR A 187 8.31 20.76 -28.97
CA THR A 187 8.26 22.15 -29.39
C THR A 187 8.71 22.17 -30.85
N ASP A 188 7.75 22.09 -31.77
CA ASP A 188 7.98 22.39 -33.17
C ASP A 188 8.26 23.90 -33.29
N ALA A 189 9.53 24.26 -33.44
CA ALA A 189 9.93 25.53 -34.04
C ALA A 189 10.27 25.26 -35.50
N GLN A 190 9.31 25.54 -36.37
CA GLN A 190 9.47 25.56 -37.83
C GLN A 190 10.38 26.74 -38.23
N SER A 191 11.51 26.44 -38.88
CA SER A 191 12.00 27.05 -40.15
C SER A 191 13.53 27.10 -40.24
N SER A 192 14.12 26.17 -41.00
CA SER A 192 15.07 26.46 -42.10
C SER A 192 15.59 25.17 -42.73
N PRO A 193 15.74 25.11 -44.07
CA PRO A 193 16.28 23.96 -44.77
C PRO A 193 17.80 24.09 -44.94
N ALA A 194 18.53 23.04 -44.59
CA ALA A 194 19.71 22.52 -45.29
C ALA A 194 20.64 21.79 -44.31
N GLY A 195 20.89 20.51 -44.62
CA GLY A 195 22.10 19.79 -44.23
C GLY A 195 22.22 19.44 -42.75
N THR A 196 21.92 18.19 -42.41
CA THR A 196 22.90 17.25 -41.81
C THR A 196 22.21 15.91 -41.62
N ILE A 197 22.83 14.87 -42.19
CA ILE A 197 22.45 13.47 -42.06
C ILE A 197 22.83 13.03 -40.65
N THR A 198 21.89 13.06 -39.71
CA THR A 198 22.07 12.48 -38.38
C THR A 198 21.15 11.27 -38.27
N SER A 199 21.71 10.09 -38.53
CA SER A 199 21.06 8.80 -38.34
C SER A 199 20.83 8.52 -36.85
N SER A 200 19.81 9.15 -36.25
CA SER A 200 19.25 8.67 -34.98
C SER A 200 18.24 7.58 -35.31
N SER A 201 18.64 6.31 -35.18
CA SER A 201 17.73 5.17 -35.26
C SER A 201 16.75 5.21 -34.08
N VAL A 202 15.66 5.93 -34.25
CA VAL A 202 14.45 5.75 -33.44
C VAL A 202 13.89 4.38 -33.82
N CYS A 203 14.26 3.37 -33.04
CA CYS A 203 13.66 2.05 -33.07
C CYS A 203 12.22 2.14 -32.56
N ASN A 204 11.33 2.65 -33.42
CA ASN A 204 9.88 2.44 -33.32
C ASN A 204 9.57 0.98 -33.67
N ASN A 205 10.00 0.03 -32.85
CA ASN A 205 9.42 -1.32 -32.84
C ASN A 205 8.09 -1.22 -32.09
N SER A 206 7.09 -0.65 -32.78
CA SER A 206 5.68 -0.79 -32.45
C SER A 206 5.16 -2.09 -33.06
N THR A 207 5.84 -3.21 -32.80
CA THR A 207 5.14 -4.50 -32.77
C THR A 207 4.30 -4.43 -31.51
N GLN A 208 3.11 -3.89 -31.70
CA GLN A 208 1.96 -4.08 -30.84
C GLN A 208 1.63 -5.57 -30.92
N ASP A 209 2.49 -6.38 -30.32
CA ASP A 209 2.13 -7.72 -29.94
C ASP A 209 1.05 -7.49 -28.89
N ASP A 210 -0.20 -7.53 -29.35
CA ASP A 210 -1.42 -7.79 -28.59
C ASP A 210 -1.28 -9.16 -27.91
N ILE A 211 -0.26 -9.28 -27.06
CA ILE A 211 -0.20 -10.30 -26.04
C ILE A 211 -1.23 -9.81 -25.03
N ASP A 212 -2.49 -10.10 -25.35
CA ASP A 212 -3.58 -10.22 -24.39
C ASP A 212 -3.07 -11.20 -23.33
N TYR A 213 -2.34 -10.65 -22.36
CA TYR A 213 -2.02 -11.33 -21.15
C TYR A 213 -3.36 -11.62 -20.52
N ALA A 214 -3.89 -12.82 -20.73
CA ALA A 214 -5.08 -13.32 -20.07
C ALA A 214 -4.83 -13.22 -18.55
N LEU A 215 -5.20 -12.07 -17.99
CA LEU A 215 -5.09 -11.80 -16.58
C LEU A 215 -6.14 -12.68 -15.93
N SER A 216 -5.69 -13.73 -15.24
CA SER A 216 -6.55 -14.65 -14.49
C SER A 216 -7.60 -13.86 -13.72
N GLU A 217 -8.84 -14.35 -13.76
CA GLU A 217 -9.96 -13.77 -13.02
C GLU A 217 -9.58 -13.54 -11.55
N PRO A 218 -10.07 -12.46 -10.92
CA PRO A 218 -9.86 -12.21 -9.50
C PRO A 218 -10.26 -13.45 -8.68
N ASP A 219 -9.42 -13.85 -7.74
CA ASP A 219 -9.80 -14.85 -6.74
C ASP A 219 -10.86 -14.23 -5.81
N GLU A 220 -11.92 -14.96 -5.48
CA GLU A 220 -12.95 -14.50 -4.54
C GLU A 220 -12.36 -14.23 -3.15
N ASN A 221 -11.23 -14.86 -2.81
CA ASN A 221 -10.51 -14.68 -1.56
C ASN A 221 -9.39 -13.63 -1.64
N GLU A 222 -9.34 -12.84 -2.73
CA GLU A 222 -8.33 -11.80 -2.89
C GLU A 222 -8.57 -10.64 -1.93
N GLU A 223 -7.53 -10.28 -1.17
CA GLU A 223 -7.55 -9.11 -0.29
C GLU A 223 -7.83 -7.84 -1.10
N SER A 224 -8.72 -7.00 -0.56
CA SER A 224 -9.00 -5.67 -1.09
C SER A 224 -8.23 -4.63 -0.27
N TYR A 225 -7.72 -3.61 -0.94
CA TYR A 225 -6.95 -2.54 -0.32
C TYR A 225 -7.63 -1.19 -0.51
N LEU A 226 -7.55 -0.32 0.48
CA LEU A 226 -8.13 1.01 0.43
C LEU A 226 -7.06 2.06 0.70
N PRO A 227 -6.96 3.12 -0.13
CA PRO A 227 -6.01 4.19 0.12
C PRO A 227 -6.41 4.98 1.36
N VAL A 228 -5.41 5.30 2.19
CA VAL A 228 -5.55 6.20 3.33
C VAL A 228 -5.52 7.63 2.80
N THR A 229 -6.70 8.23 2.68
CA THR A 229 -6.86 9.63 2.26
C THR A 229 -7.84 10.29 3.22
N PRO A 230 -7.83 11.62 3.36
CA PRO A 230 -8.70 12.32 4.31
C PRO A 230 -10.18 11.96 4.12
N ARG A 231 -10.62 11.86 2.87
CA ARG A 231 -11.99 11.47 2.50
C ARG A 231 -12.36 10.06 2.96
N THR A 232 -11.40 9.14 2.91
CA THR A 232 -11.63 7.73 3.24
C THR A 232 -11.51 7.46 4.73
N THR A 233 -10.66 8.22 5.46
CA THR A 233 -10.48 8.08 6.90
C THR A 233 -11.46 8.91 7.72
N ALA A 234 -11.95 10.04 7.20
CA ALA A 234 -12.84 10.96 7.90
C ALA A 234 -14.10 10.31 8.51
N PRO A 235 -14.85 9.43 7.81
CA PRO A 235 -16.02 8.77 8.40
C PRO A 235 -15.68 7.93 9.64
N PHE A 236 -14.51 7.27 9.62
CA PHE A 236 -14.04 6.45 10.74
C PHE A 236 -13.57 7.31 11.91
N VAL A 237 -12.85 8.40 11.63
CA VAL A 237 -12.45 9.39 12.64
C VAL A 237 -13.67 10.03 13.28
N MET A 238 -14.69 10.38 12.48
CA MET A 238 -15.94 10.93 12.99
C MET A 238 -16.67 9.94 13.90
N ARG A 239 -16.76 8.66 13.50
CA ARG A 239 -17.33 7.60 14.34
C ARG A 239 -16.54 7.43 15.64
N ALA A 240 -15.21 7.43 15.59
CA ALA A 240 -14.36 7.36 16.79
C ALA A 240 -14.60 8.58 17.71
N LEU A 241 -14.71 9.78 17.13
CA LEU A 241 -14.98 11.01 17.88
C LEU A 241 -16.34 10.96 18.59
N ARG A 242 -17.40 10.49 17.90
CA ARG A 242 -18.73 10.26 18.49
C ARG A 242 -18.70 9.24 19.61
N ASN A 243 -17.95 8.16 19.43
CA ASN A 243 -17.83 7.11 20.45
C ASN A 243 -17.10 7.63 21.70
N LEU A 244 -15.94 8.29 21.54
CA LEU A 244 -15.17 8.82 22.67
C LEU A 244 -15.91 9.94 23.41
N THR A 245 -16.69 10.77 22.71
CA THR A 245 -17.48 11.84 23.34
C THR A 245 -18.81 11.34 23.92
N GLY A 246 -19.44 10.32 23.33
CA GLY A 246 -20.74 9.80 23.74
C GLY A 246 -20.72 8.67 24.78
N GLN A 247 -19.62 7.91 24.89
CA GLN A 247 -19.53 6.72 25.75
C GLN A 247 -19.65 7.04 27.26
N GLU A 248 -19.42 8.28 27.68
CA GLU A 248 -19.53 8.69 29.09
C GLU A 248 -20.98 8.85 29.60
N ASN A 249 -21.98 8.94 28.71
CA ASN A 249 -23.39 9.12 29.12
C ASN A 249 -24.00 7.92 29.86
N THR A 250 -23.38 6.74 29.76
CA THR A 250 -23.90 5.51 30.40
C THR A 250 -23.25 5.23 31.76
N SER A 251 -22.12 5.87 32.07
CA SER A 251 -21.41 5.66 33.34
C SER A 251 -21.76 6.78 34.33
N ARG A 252 -22.82 6.54 35.13
CA ARG A 252 -23.41 7.45 36.14
C ARG A 252 -22.45 7.92 37.27
N LYS A 253 -21.13 7.76 37.14
CA LYS A 253 -20.17 8.00 38.22
C LYS A 253 -18.94 8.83 37.82
N SER A 254 -18.81 9.28 36.58
CA SER A 254 -17.69 10.15 36.19
C SER A 254 -18.16 11.60 36.06
N SER A 255 -17.92 12.41 37.09
CA SER A 255 -18.07 13.87 37.05
C SER A 255 -16.94 14.57 36.28
N ARG A 256 -16.11 13.82 35.54
CA ARG A 256 -15.07 14.41 34.70
C ARG A 256 -15.77 15.07 33.52
N LYS A 257 -15.68 16.39 33.46
CA LYS A 257 -16.17 17.22 32.36
C LYS A 257 -15.74 16.58 31.03
N HIS A 258 -16.69 16.35 30.13
CA HIS A 258 -16.46 15.80 28.80
C HIS A 258 -15.32 16.53 28.12
N ARG A 259 -14.13 15.90 28.11
CA ARG A 259 -12.93 16.47 27.51
C ARG A 259 -12.88 15.98 26.08
N PRO A 260 -12.94 16.85 25.06
CA PRO A 260 -12.87 16.42 23.67
C PRO A 260 -11.53 15.71 23.40
N PRO A 261 -11.49 14.63 22.61
CA PRO A 261 -10.29 13.83 22.48
C PRO A 261 -9.19 14.54 21.67
N THR A 262 -7.94 14.14 21.90
CA THR A 262 -6.78 14.54 21.08
C THR A 262 -6.63 13.65 19.85
N VAL A 263 -5.79 14.09 18.91
CA VAL A 263 -5.41 13.29 17.73
C VAL A 263 -4.82 11.93 18.15
N GLU A 264 -3.92 11.92 19.14
CA GLU A 264 -3.29 10.68 19.63
C GLU A 264 -4.29 9.72 20.28
N GLU A 265 -5.23 10.25 21.07
CA GLU A 265 -6.32 9.47 21.67
C GLU A 265 -7.22 8.82 20.58
N LEU A 266 -7.51 9.56 19.51
CA LEU A 266 -8.26 9.06 18.36
C LEU A 266 -7.49 7.98 17.58
N THR A 267 -6.21 8.20 17.29
CA THR A 267 -5.35 7.22 16.61
C THR A 267 -5.24 5.93 17.43
N LEU A 268 -5.03 6.04 18.74
CA LEU A 268 -4.96 4.89 19.64
C LEU A 268 -6.30 4.14 19.69
N TYR A 269 -7.42 4.86 19.71
CA TYR A 269 -8.75 4.27 19.67
C TYR A 269 -8.97 3.47 18.39
N LEU A 270 -8.64 4.04 17.22
CA LEU A 270 -8.79 3.37 15.92
C LEU A 270 -7.97 2.07 15.86
N ARG A 271 -6.67 2.15 16.21
CA ARG A 271 -5.77 0.97 16.28
C ARG A 271 -6.28 -0.10 17.24
N LYS A 272 -6.82 0.29 18.39
CA LYS A 272 -7.36 -0.65 19.37
C LYS A 272 -8.68 -1.29 18.91
N SER A 273 -9.47 -0.56 18.13
CA SER A 273 -10.80 -1.01 17.72
C SER A 273 -10.76 -2.05 16.60
N ASP A 274 -9.81 -1.95 15.67
CA ASP A 274 -9.71 -2.83 14.51
C ASP A 274 -8.27 -2.90 13.99
N ALA A 275 -7.81 -4.12 13.70
CA ALA A 275 -6.46 -4.42 13.23
C ALA A 275 -6.14 -3.78 11.87
N GLN A 276 -7.17 -3.43 11.07
CA GLN A 276 -6.96 -2.74 9.78
C GLN A 276 -6.28 -1.36 9.95
N TRP A 277 -6.31 -0.77 11.15
CA TRP A 277 -5.74 0.55 11.44
C TRP A 277 -4.37 0.49 12.13
N ASP A 278 -3.76 -0.68 12.31
CA ASP A 278 -2.51 -0.86 13.07
C ASP A 278 -1.39 0.09 12.62
N ASN A 279 -1.28 0.32 11.31
CA ASN A 279 -0.25 1.18 10.71
C ASN A 279 -0.71 2.63 10.48
N LEU A 280 -1.94 3.02 10.87
CA LEU A 280 -2.48 4.37 10.64
C LEU A 280 -1.70 5.42 11.45
N GLY A 281 -1.15 6.45 10.81
CA GLY A 281 -0.38 7.51 11.46
C GLY A 281 -1.24 8.59 12.12
N SER A 282 -0.67 9.29 13.10
CA SER A 282 -1.31 10.46 13.73
C SER A 282 -1.53 11.59 12.71
N TRP A 283 -0.62 11.72 11.73
CA TRP A 283 -0.71 12.71 10.67
C TRP A 283 -1.93 12.47 9.76
N ASP A 284 -2.25 11.22 9.44
CA ASP A 284 -3.42 10.87 8.63
C ASP A 284 -4.73 11.23 9.35
N VAL A 285 -4.79 10.97 10.66
CA VAL A 285 -5.94 11.34 11.50
C VAL A 285 -6.08 12.86 11.60
N GLN A 286 -4.98 13.60 11.76
CA GLN A 286 -5.00 15.05 11.76
C GLN A 286 -5.51 15.59 10.42
N THR A 287 -5.00 15.08 9.30
CA THR A 287 -5.42 15.53 7.96
C THR A 287 -6.91 15.24 7.72
N ALA A 288 -7.42 14.11 8.22
CA ALA A 288 -8.85 13.79 8.18
C ALA A 288 -9.71 14.75 9.02
N LEU A 289 -9.22 15.16 10.20
CA LEU A 289 -9.91 16.14 11.06
C LEU A 289 -9.93 17.53 10.43
N GLU A 290 -8.85 17.93 9.76
CA GLU A 290 -8.80 19.20 9.02
C GLU A 290 -9.76 19.18 7.83
N TRP A 291 -9.90 18.04 7.15
CA TRP A 291 -10.90 17.85 6.09
C TRP A 291 -12.34 17.90 6.63
N LEU A 292 -12.62 17.24 7.76
CA LEU A 292 -13.93 17.35 8.44
C LEU A 292 -14.22 18.77 8.94
N GLN A 293 -13.18 19.53 9.29
CA GLN A 293 -13.30 20.92 9.71
C GLN A 293 -13.68 21.82 8.53
N SER A 294 -13.14 21.58 7.32
CA SER A 294 -13.55 22.33 6.13
C SER A 294 -15.01 22.06 5.73
N ASP A 295 -15.56 20.92 6.14
CA ASP A 295 -16.97 20.55 5.95
C ASP A 295 -17.87 21.02 7.11
N ASP A 296 -17.36 21.85 8.02
CA ASP A 296 -18.04 22.35 9.23
C ASP A 296 -18.58 21.25 10.17
N GLN A 297 -18.06 20.02 10.09
CA GLN A 297 -18.52 18.90 10.92
C GLN A 297 -17.82 18.83 12.28
N VAL A 298 -16.58 19.32 12.36
CA VAL A 298 -15.77 19.32 13.58
C VAL A 298 -15.03 20.65 13.75
N PHE A 299 -14.67 20.99 14.98
CA PHE A 299 -13.89 22.18 15.31
C PHE A 299 -12.78 21.89 16.33
N LYS A 300 -11.74 22.74 16.33
CA LYS A 300 -10.65 22.68 17.32
C LYS A 300 -11.12 23.28 18.65
N ALA A 301 -11.18 22.47 19.70
CA ALA A 301 -11.62 22.89 21.04
C ALA A 301 -10.51 23.54 21.89
N GLY A 302 -9.31 23.72 21.34
CA GLY A 302 -8.10 24.15 22.06
C GLY A 302 -7.23 22.97 22.51
N ASP A 303 -5.98 23.22 22.90
CA ASP A 303 -5.03 22.22 23.42
C ASP A 303 -4.85 20.96 22.53
N GLY A 304 -4.96 21.10 21.21
CA GLY A 304 -4.89 19.97 20.27
C GLY A 304 -6.09 19.01 20.30
N ARG A 305 -7.22 19.46 20.87
CA ARG A 305 -8.45 18.67 21.03
C ARG A 305 -9.49 19.04 19.99
N TRP A 306 -10.32 18.06 19.66
CA TRP A 306 -11.31 18.15 18.60
C TRP A 306 -12.70 17.80 19.11
N ALA A 307 -13.70 18.56 18.69
CA ALA A 307 -15.10 18.36 19.06
C ALA A 307 -15.99 18.41 17.82
N ILE A 308 -17.19 17.83 17.94
CA ILE A 308 -18.20 17.77 16.87
C ILE A 308 -19.02 19.06 16.90
N CYS A 309 -19.29 19.66 15.74
CA CYS A 309 -20.25 20.75 15.62
C CYS A 309 -21.66 20.23 15.96
N SER A 310 -22.38 20.97 16.82
CA SER A 310 -23.72 20.60 17.30
C SER A 310 -24.81 21.00 16.32
#